data_AF-A0A0P0XCX0-F1
#
_entry.id   AF-A0A0P0XCX0-F1
#
_cell.length_a   1.000
_cell.length_b   1.000
_cell.length_c   1.000
_cell.angle_alpha   90.00
_cell.angle_beta   90.00
_cell.angle_gamma   90.00
#
_symmetry.space_group_name_H-M   'P 1'
#
loop_
_entity.id
_entity.type
_entity.pdbx_description
1 polymer ?
#
loop_
_entity_poly.entity_id
_entity_poly.type
_entity_poly.pdbx_seq_one_letter_code
_entity_poly.pdbx_strand_id
1 'polypeptide(L)'
;ERRAGSPVGRHPRGPRPRGGVCSVKFGCSTTTAGSFPADGLVGLSGDAVSHVTQLGGEASLDRRFSYCLVPHSVNTSSALNFGTLANVTELGAASTPLVAGDVDTYYTVVLDFVKVGNKTVALAASSRITVDSGNAKISFVTPANCKRCNENSEFSPTASLLE
;
A
#
# COMPACT_ATOMS: atom_id res chain seq x y z
N GLU A 1 -38.26 24.29 17.59
CA GLU A 1 -37.50 24.10 18.84
C GLU A 1 -36.00 24.04 18.54
N ARG A 2 -35.19 24.93 19.11
CA ARG A 2 -33.71 24.84 19.04
C ARG A 2 -33.23 24.04 20.23
N ARG A 3 -32.82 22.78 20.03
CA ARG A 3 -32.17 21.97 21.06
C ARG A 3 -30.69 22.34 21.11
N ALA A 4 -30.27 22.94 22.22
CA ALA A 4 -28.86 23.22 22.50
C ALA A 4 -28.08 21.90 22.59
N GLY A 5 -27.00 21.78 21.81
CA GLY A 5 -26.08 20.64 21.88
C GLY A 5 -25.23 20.71 23.14
N SER A 6 -25.11 19.60 23.86
CA SER A 6 -24.24 19.47 25.03
C SER A 6 -22.76 19.72 24.67
N PRO A 7 -21.97 20.29 25.61
CA PRO A 7 -20.55 20.53 25.37
C PRO A 7 -19.79 19.19 25.35
N VAL A 8 -18.88 19.05 24.38
CA VAL A 8 -17.94 17.92 24.30
C VAL A 8 -17.06 17.93 25.55
N GLY A 9 -17.21 16.90 26.39
CA GLY A 9 -16.36 16.68 27.56
C GLY A 9 -14.92 16.45 27.13
N ARG A 10 -13.98 17.26 27.65
CA ARG A 10 -12.54 16.97 27.55
C ARG A 10 -12.23 15.74 28.40
N HIS A 11 -11.95 14.61 27.76
CA HIS A 11 -11.34 13.47 28.44
C HIS A 11 -9.93 13.84 28.94
N PRO A 12 -9.55 13.48 30.18
CA PRO A 12 -8.19 13.64 30.67
C PRO A 12 -7.23 12.84 29.79
N ARG A 13 -6.15 13.47 29.32
CA ARG A 13 -5.10 12.75 28.58
C ARG A 13 -4.38 11.83 29.57
N GLY A 14 -4.62 10.52 29.47
CA GLY A 14 -3.81 9.51 30.13
C GLY A 14 -2.35 9.56 29.66
N PRO A 15 -1.44 8.82 30.32
CA PRO A 15 -0.04 8.76 29.91
C PRO A 15 0.05 8.35 28.44
N ARG A 16 0.77 9.14 27.62
CA ARG A 16 0.96 8.82 26.20
C ARG A 16 1.71 7.48 26.11
N PRO A 17 1.24 6.51 25.29
CA PRO A 17 2.08 5.41 24.86
C PRO A 17 3.34 6.01 24.25
N ARG A 18 4.52 5.60 24.72
CA ARG A 18 5.79 5.98 24.08
C ARG A 18 5.75 5.39 22.67
N GLY A 19 5.56 6.24 21.65
CA GLY A 19 5.48 5.85 20.24
C GLY A 19 4.14 6.10 19.52
N GLY A 20 3.14 6.72 20.16
CA GLY A 20 1.87 7.06 19.50
C GLY A 20 1.91 8.41 18.76
N VAL A 21 1.35 8.46 17.55
CA VAL A 21 1.14 9.72 16.80
C VAL A 21 0.01 10.53 17.43
N CYS A 22 0.26 11.82 17.65
CA CYS A 22 -0.62 12.65 18.49
C CYS A 22 -1.94 13.06 17.81
N SER A 23 -2.04 12.95 16.48
CA SER A 23 -3.27 13.20 15.74
C SER A 23 -3.22 12.59 14.34
N VAL A 24 -4.10 11.64 14.07
CA VAL A 24 -4.38 11.16 12.71
C VAL A 24 -5.75 11.66 12.30
N LYS A 25 -5.84 12.31 11.14
CA LYS A 25 -7.08 12.69 10.48
C LYS A 25 -7.57 11.51 9.64
N PHE A 26 -8.84 11.19 9.76
CA PHE A 26 -9.48 10.12 9.00
C PHE A 26 -10.88 10.56 8.54
N GLY A 27 -11.38 9.92 7.47
CA GLY A 27 -12.75 10.11 7.00
C GLY A 27 -13.73 9.21 7.76
N CYS A 28 -14.94 9.71 8.02
CA CYS A 28 -16.03 8.92 8.60
C CYS A 28 -17.02 8.52 7.52
N SER A 29 -17.52 7.28 7.57
CA SER A 29 -18.62 6.82 6.72
C SER A 29 -19.74 6.23 7.57
N THR A 30 -20.99 6.43 7.15
CA THR A 30 -22.17 5.77 7.73
C THR A 30 -22.61 4.54 6.93
N THR A 31 -22.01 4.32 5.76
CA THR A 31 -22.28 3.18 4.89
C THR A 31 -20.97 2.59 4.37
N THR A 32 -20.91 1.26 4.30
CA THR A 32 -19.78 0.54 3.73
C THR A 32 -20.22 -0.10 2.43
N ALA A 33 -19.44 0.09 1.37
CA ALA A 33 -19.61 -0.60 0.10
C ALA A 33 -18.31 -1.33 -0.23
N GLY A 34 -18.41 -2.57 -0.73
CA GLY A 34 -17.27 -3.43 -1.01
C GLY A 34 -17.52 -4.87 -0.58
N SER A 35 -16.59 -5.76 -0.94
CA SER A 35 -16.67 -7.20 -0.63
C SER A 35 -15.66 -7.67 0.42
N PHE A 36 -14.83 -6.76 0.95
CA PHE A 36 -13.82 -7.08 1.96
C PHE A 36 -14.39 -6.90 3.37
N PRO A 37 -14.18 -7.86 4.29
CA PRO A 37 -14.69 -7.78 5.66
C PRO A 37 -13.83 -6.83 6.49
N ALA A 38 -14.05 -5.51 6.36
CA ALA A 38 -13.36 -4.50 7.16
C ALA A 38 -14.27 -3.33 7.53
N ASP A 39 -13.93 -2.67 8.63
CA ASP A 39 -14.62 -1.46 9.11
C ASP A 39 -14.18 -0.19 8.37
N GLY A 40 -13.12 -0.27 7.56
CA GLY A 40 -12.57 0.88 6.83
C GLY A 40 -11.34 0.53 6.00
N LEU A 41 -10.70 1.58 5.47
CA LEU A 41 -9.51 1.50 4.63
C LEU A 41 -8.40 2.37 5.19
N VAL A 42 -7.17 1.86 5.15
CA VAL A 42 -5.95 2.63 5.45
C VAL A 42 -5.29 2.99 4.13
N GLY A 43 -5.35 4.26 3.75
CA GLY A 43 -4.71 4.77 2.54
C GLY A 43 -3.21 4.92 2.74
N LEU A 44 -2.41 4.26 1.89
CA LEU A 44 -0.94 4.33 1.92
C LEU A 44 -0.36 5.12 0.74
N SER A 45 -1.20 5.76 -0.08
CA SER A 45 -0.82 6.53 -1.27
C SER A 45 0.24 7.61 -1.00
N GLY A 46 0.89 8.10 -2.07
CA GLY A 46 1.86 9.19 -2.00
C GLY A 46 1.27 10.58 -1.74
N ASP A 47 -0.02 10.68 -1.39
CA ASP A 47 -0.70 11.97 -1.21
C ASP A 47 -0.52 12.57 0.20
N ALA A 48 -0.95 13.83 0.35
CA ALA A 48 -0.78 14.59 1.59
C ALA A 48 -1.69 14.14 2.75
N VAL A 49 -2.73 13.36 2.46
CA VAL A 49 -3.69 12.87 3.47
C VAL A 49 -3.50 11.39 3.79
N SER A 50 -2.56 10.72 3.13
CA SER A 50 -2.26 9.32 3.36
C SER A 50 -1.72 9.08 4.77
N HIS A 51 -1.90 7.85 5.26
CA HIS A 51 -1.43 7.48 6.58
C HIS A 51 0.09 7.61 6.68
N VAL A 52 0.82 7.26 5.61
CA VAL A 52 2.28 7.41 5.53
C VAL A 52 2.70 8.87 5.72
N THR A 53 2.04 9.81 5.05
CA THR A 53 2.36 11.24 5.18
C THR A 53 1.98 11.79 6.55
N GLN A 54 0.83 11.38 7.09
CA GLN A 54 0.37 11.83 8.41
C GLN A 54 1.29 11.33 9.54
N LEU A 55 1.77 10.09 9.45
CA LEU A 55 2.77 9.56 10.38
C LEU A 55 4.14 10.22 10.16
N GLY A 56 4.53 10.46 8.90
CA GLY A 56 5.81 11.07 8.54
C GLY A 56 5.95 12.55 8.91
N GLY A 57 4.88 13.20 9.36
CA GLY A 57 4.92 14.55 9.92
C GLY A 57 5.50 14.60 11.35
N GLU A 58 5.62 13.46 12.02
CA GLU A 58 6.34 13.33 13.29
C GLU A 58 7.84 13.23 12.98
N ALA A 59 8.67 14.10 13.57
CA ALA A 59 10.08 14.32 13.20
C ALA A 59 11.00 13.08 13.18
N SER A 60 10.53 11.93 13.66
CA SER A 60 11.25 10.66 13.73
C SER A 60 10.86 9.65 12.64
N LEU A 61 9.88 9.96 11.80
CA LEU A 61 9.36 9.03 10.80
C LEU A 61 9.56 9.66 9.42
N ASP A 62 10.49 9.14 8.63
CA ASP A 62 10.50 9.44 7.19
C ASP A 62 9.16 9.02 6.56
N ARG A 63 8.80 9.60 5.41
CA ARG A 63 7.59 9.22 4.64
C ARG A 63 7.77 7.87 3.92
N ARG A 64 8.14 6.84 4.67
CA ARG A 64 8.46 5.50 4.21
C ARG A 64 7.63 4.47 4.96
N PHE A 65 7.28 3.40 4.26
CA PHE A 65 6.62 2.24 4.83
C PHE A 65 7.09 0.98 4.10
N SER A 66 6.96 -0.16 4.76
CA SER A 66 7.12 -1.47 4.11
C SER A 66 6.10 -2.45 4.64
N TYR A 67 5.74 -3.44 3.83
CA TYR A 67 4.85 -4.51 4.27
C TYR A 67 5.39 -5.88 3.88
N CYS A 68 5.10 -6.86 4.72
CA CYS A 68 5.27 -8.28 4.44
C CYS A 68 3.89 -8.94 4.58
N LEU A 69 3.22 -9.18 3.44
CA LEU A 69 1.90 -9.76 3.41
C LEU A 69 1.99 -11.29 3.43
N VAL A 70 1.30 -11.91 4.39
CA VAL A 70 1.08 -13.35 4.36
C VAL A 70 -0.23 -13.67 3.62
N PRO A 71 -0.34 -14.87 2.99
CA PRO A 71 -1.58 -15.28 2.35
C PRO A 71 -2.75 -15.31 3.34
N HIS A 72 -3.94 -14.92 2.90
CA HIS A 72 -5.14 -14.89 3.74
C HIS A 72 -5.53 -16.26 4.32
N SER A 73 -5.08 -17.36 3.69
CA SER A 73 -5.32 -18.72 4.17
C SER A 73 -4.45 -19.14 5.37
N VAL A 74 -3.43 -18.34 5.71
CA VAL A 74 -2.51 -18.63 6.82
C VAL A 74 -2.96 -17.88 8.06
N ASN A 75 -3.08 -18.59 9.20
CA ASN A 75 -3.43 -18.00 10.49
C ASN A 75 -2.21 -17.33 11.16
N THR A 76 -1.64 -16.34 10.50
CA THR A 76 -0.47 -15.58 10.97
C THR A 76 -0.66 -14.11 10.60
N SER A 77 -0.13 -13.19 11.40
CA SER A 77 -0.21 -11.76 11.12
C SER A 77 0.83 -11.34 10.08
N SER A 78 0.41 -10.50 9.13
CA SER A 78 1.31 -9.71 8.27
C SER A 78 2.00 -8.60 9.07
N ALA A 79 3.09 -8.05 8.54
CA ALA A 79 3.76 -6.88 9.11
C ALA A 79 3.57 -5.63 8.23
N LEU A 80 3.34 -4.47 8.86
CA LEU A 80 3.36 -3.14 8.25
C LEU A 80 4.24 -2.25 9.12
N ASN A 81 5.33 -1.75 8.55
CA ASN A 81 6.33 -0.95 9.24
C ASN A 81 6.37 0.48 8.68
N PHE A 82 6.69 1.45 9.53
CA PHE A 82 6.81 2.86 9.14
C PHE A 82 8.17 3.43 9.58
N GLY A 83 8.59 4.51 8.92
CA GLY A 83 9.82 5.24 9.25
C GLY A 83 11.06 4.34 9.14
N THR A 84 11.97 4.40 10.12
CA THR A 84 13.24 3.64 10.06
C THR A 84 13.05 2.12 10.09
N LEU A 85 11.92 1.63 10.62
CA LEU A 85 11.58 0.20 10.60
C LEU A 85 11.13 -0.28 9.22
N ALA A 86 10.80 0.65 8.31
CA ALA A 86 10.45 0.29 6.94
C ALA A 86 11.65 -0.21 6.13
N ASN A 87 12.87 0.13 6.55
CA ASN A 87 14.09 -0.19 5.82
C ASN A 87 14.38 -1.71 5.84
N VAL A 88 14.31 -2.35 4.68
CA VAL A 88 14.70 -3.74 4.46
C VAL A 88 16.15 -3.82 3.99
N THR A 89 16.97 -4.39 4.84
CA THR A 89 18.42 -4.53 4.63
C THR A 89 18.83 -5.97 4.37
N GLU A 90 17.86 -6.85 4.15
CA GLU A 90 18.08 -8.28 3.96
C GLU A 90 18.82 -8.57 2.64
N LEU A 91 19.65 -9.61 2.65
CA LEU A 91 20.39 -10.04 1.47
C LEU A 91 19.41 -10.48 0.37
N GLY A 92 19.51 -9.84 -0.80
CA GLY A 92 18.62 -10.10 -1.93
C GLY A 92 17.48 -9.09 -2.07
N ALA A 93 17.35 -8.13 -1.15
CA ALA A 93 16.51 -6.97 -1.36
C ALA A 93 16.92 -6.22 -2.64
N ALA A 94 15.93 -5.88 -3.47
CA ALA A 94 16.11 -5.11 -4.69
C ALA A 94 15.21 -3.87 -4.65
N SER A 95 15.72 -2.76 -5.18
CA SER A 95 14.98 -1.51 -5.31
C SER A 95 14.73 -1.20 -6.77
N THR A 96 13.59 -0.58 -7.05
CA THR A 96 13.29 0.00 -8.36
C THR A 96 12.82 1.45 -8.18
N PRO A 97 13.25 2.40 -9.02
CA PRO A 97 12.79 3.77 -8.90
C PRO A 97 11.27 3.87 -9.08
N LEU A 98 10.63 4.65 -8.20
CA LEU A 98 9.27 5.13 -8.44
C LEU A 98 9.28 6.14 -9.58
N VAL A 99 8.30 6.05 -10.47
CA VAL A 99 8.11 6.97 -11.59
C VAL A 99 6.74 7.62 -11.51
N ALA A 100 6.55 8.74 -12.20
CA ALA A 100 5.22 9.30 -12.38
C ALA A 100 4.33 8.30 -13.17
N GLY A 101 3.12 8.08 -12.66
CA GLY A 101 2.07 7.32 -13.35
C GLY A 101 0.96 8.23 -13.88
N ASP A 102 -0.12 7.63 -14.36
CA ASP A 102 -1.32 8.37 -14.80
C ASP A 102 -2.10 8.98 -13.62
N VAL A 103 -1.87 8.47 -12.41
CA VAL A 103 -2.44 8.97 -11.16
C VAL A 103 -1.30 9.32 -10.20
N ASP A 104 -1.16 10.60 -9.87
CA ASP A 104 -0.04 11.15 -9.10
C ASP A 104 0.14 10.52 -7.72
N THR A 105 -0.93 9.97 -7.14
CA THR A 105 -0.92 9.43 -5.77
C THR A 105 -0.52 7.96 -5.71
N TYR A 106 -0.38 7.29 -6.86
CA TYR A 106 -0.08 5.85 -6.94
C TYR A 106 1.43 5.59 -7.05
N TYR A 107 1.87 4.53 -6.38
CA TYR A 107 3.22 4.00 -6.54
C TYR A 107 3.35 3.30 -7.88
N THR A 108 3.96 4.01 -8.84
CA THR A 108 4.15 3.49 -10.19
C THR A 108 5.59 3.10 -10.41
N VAL A 109 5.82 1.93 -10.99
CA VAL A 109 7.16 1.44 -11.39
C VAL A 109 7.16 1.06 -12.86
N VAL A 110 8.36 0.94 -13.43
CA VAL A 110 8.55 0.52 -14.82
C VAL A 110 8.78 -0.98 -14.89
N LEU A 111 8.02 -1.65 -15.76
CA LEU A 111 8.16 -3.07 -16.10
C LEU A 111 8.65 -3.21 -17.53
N ASP A 112 9.86 -3.75 -17.70
CA ASP A 112 10.48 -3.91 -19.03
C ASP A 112 10.08 -5.23 -19.71
N PHE A 113 10.08 -6.32 -18.96
CA PHE A 113 9.72 -7.65 -19.46
C PHE A 113 9.12 -8.52 -18.36
N VAL A 114 8.33 -9.49 -18.78
CA VAL A 114 7.87 -10.59 -17.92
C VAL A 114 8.55 -11.86 -18.38
N LYS A 115 9.12 -12.62 -17.46
CA LYS A 115 9.68 -13.94 -17.76
C LYS A 115 8.81 -15.02 -17.14
N VAL A 116 8.45 -16.00 -17.96
CA VAL A 116 7.61 -17.14 -17.61
C VAL A 116 8.39 -18.42 -17.90
N GLY A 117 8.82 -19.11 -16.84
CA GLY A 117 9.79 -20.20 -16.99
C GLY A 117 11.03 -19.74 -17.74
N ASN A 118 11.34 -20.36 -18.87
CA ASN A 118 12.45 -19.96 -19.75
C ASN A 118 12.06 -19.02 -20.89
N LYS A 119 10.79 -18.62 -20.98
CA LYS A 119 10.29 -17.73 -22.05
C LYS A 119 10.25 -16.29 -21.55
N THR A 120 10.86 -15.39 -22.29
CA THR A 120 10.75 -13.95 -22.05
C THR A 120 9.64 -13.37 -22.92
N VAL A 121 8.63 -12.80 -22.30
CA VAL A 121 7.61 -11.97 -22.96
C VAL A 121 8.08 -10.52 -22.84
N ALA A 122 8.82 -10.07 -23.85
CA ALA A 122 9.15 -8.66 -23.98
C ALA A 122 7.87 -7.87 -24.26
N LEU A 123 7.65 -6.80 -23.48
CA LEU A 123 6.59 -5.84 -23.78
C LEU A 123 7.05 -5.00 -24.98
N ALA A 124 6.11 -4.61 -25.85
CA ALA A 124 6.43 -3.82 -27.04
C ALA A 124 7.09 -2.47 -26.69
N ALA A 125 6.80 -1.97 -25.49
CA ALA A 125 7.49 -0.90 -24.81
C ALA A 125 7.45 -1.17 -23.30
N SER A 126 8.41 -0.63 -22.54
CA SER A 126 8.36 -0.63 -21.08
C SER A 126 7.00 -0.09 -20.63
N SER A 127 6.34 -0.83 -19.74
CA SER A 127 5.01 -0.49 -19.26
C SER A 127 5.08 0.06 -17.84
N ARG A 128 4.27 1.08 -17.57
CA ARG A 128 4.07 1.60 -16.22
C ARG A 128 3.05 0.73 -15.50
N ILE A 129 3.40 0.25 -14.31
CA ILE A 129 2.53 -0.59 -13.49
C ILE A 129 2.37 0.03 -12.11
N THR A 130 1.16 -0.07 -11.56
CA THR A 130 0.87 0.38 -10.20
C THR A 130 1.10 -0.75 -9.20
N VAL A 131 1.75 -0.43 -8.09
CA VAL A 131 1.84 -1.30 -6.92
C VAL A 131 0.58 -1.07 -6.08
N ASP A 132 -0.22 -2.11 -5.93
CA ASP A 132 -1.52 -2.03 -5.24
C ASP A 132 -1.72 -3.22 -4.29
N SER A 133 -1.75 -2.92 -2.98
CA SER A 133 -2.06 -3.90 -1.93
C SER A 133 -3.56 -4.06 -1.67
N GLY A 134 -4.39 -3.17 -2.22
CA GLY A 134 -5.85 -3.22 -2.11
C GLY A 134 -6.50 -4.19 -3.10
N ASN A 135 -5.77 -4.63 -4.11
CA ASN A 135 -6.24 -5.61 -5.07
C ASN A 135 -5.67 -6.99 -4.78
N ALA A 136 -6.53 -7.95 -4.41
CA ALA A 136 -6.13 -9.34 -4.17
C ALA A 136 -5.65 -10.06 -5.46
N LYS A 137 -5.92 -9.48 -6.63
CA LYS A 137 -5.45 -9.99 -7.91
C LYS A 137 -4.30 -9.14 -8.42
N ILE A 138 -3.14 -9.76 -8.48
CA ILE A 138 -2.02 -9.21 -9.23
C ILE A 138 -2.42 -9.15 -10.70
N SER A 139 -2.59 -7.93 -11.23
CA SER A 139 -3.07 -7.69 -12.58
C SER A 139 -2.04 -6.90 -13.37
N PHE A 140 -1.10 -7.59 -14.00
CA PHE A 140 -0.10 -6.99 -14.90
C PHE A 140 -0.63 -6.69 -16.31
N VAL A 141 -1.95 -6.60 -16.45
CA VAL A 141 -2.59 -7.05 -17.65
C VAL A 141 -3.37 -5.91 -18.30
N THR A 142 -2.73 -5.24 -19.26
CA THR A 142 -3.48 -4.64 -20.35
C THR A 142 -4.10 -5.78 -21.19
N PRO A 143 -5.26 -5.57 -21.86
CA PRO A 143 -5.86 -6.60 -22.70
C PRO A 143 -4.89 -7.21 -23.73
N ALA A 144 -3.94 -6.42 -24.22
CA ALA A 144 -2.88 -6.87 -25.15
C ALA A 144 -1.91 -7.88 -24.49
N ASN A 145 -1.55 -7.67 -23.24
CA ASN A 145 -0.64 -8.55 -22.50
C ASN A 145 -1.36 -9.78 -21.94
N CYS A 146 -2.67 -9.69 -21.70
CA CYS A 146 -3.50 -10.78 -21.18
C CYS A 146 -3.40 -12.04 -22.03
N LYS A 147 -3.56 -11.85 -23.35
CA LYS A 147 -3.55 -12.95 -24.31
C LYS A 147 -2.22 -13.70 -24.30
N ARG A 148 -1.11 -12.96 -24.10
CA ARG A 148 0.25 -13.50 -24.16
C ARG A 148 0.68 -14.22 -22.88
N CYS A 149 0.20 -13.75 -21.72
CA CYS A 149 0.48 -14.38 -20.42
C CYS A 149 -0.42 -15.61 -20.16
N ASN A 150 -1.69 -15.57 -20.59
CA ASN A 150 -2.65 -16.67 -20.35
C ASN A 150 -2.27 -17.96 -21.09
N GLU A 151 -1.46 -17.88 -22.15
CA GLU A 151 -0.97 -19.04 -22.88
C GLU A 151 0.17 -19.79 -22.14
N ASN A 152 0.76 -19.25 -21.05
CA ASN A 152 2.04 -19.78 -20.56
C ASN A 152 2.27 -19.91 -19.04
N SER A 153 1.41 -19.48 -18.09
CA SER A 153 1.87 -19.53 -16.68
C SER A 153 0.86 -19.45 -15.55
N GLU A 154 1.07 -20.37 -14.61
CA GLU A 154 1.03 -20.15 -13.16
C GLU A 154 2.02 -19.06 -12.76
N PHE A 155 1.52 -18.02 -12.10
CA PHE A 155 2.28 -16.80 -11.84
C PHE A 155 2.32 -16.53 -10.34
N SER A 156 3.53 -16.42 -9.80
CA SER A 156 3.80 -16.04 -8.40
C SER A 156 4.84 -14.91 -8.41
N PRO A 157 4.45 -13.67 -8.10
CA PRO A 157 5.42 -12.63 -7.81
C PRO A 157 5.45 -12.42 -6.30
N THR A 158 6.57 -12.80 -5.69
CA THR A 158 7.03 -12.10 -4.50
C THR A 158 7.66 -10.79 -4.96
N ALA A 159 6.94 -9.68 -4.79
CA ALA A 159 7.54 -8.35 -4.85
C ALA A 159 7.45 -7.73 -3.45
N SER A 160 8.60 -7.59 -2.78
CA SER A 160 8.75 -6.62 -1.70
C SER A 160 9.20 -5.30 -2.34
N LEU A 161 8.40 -4.25 -2.23
CA LEU A 161 8.89 -2.91 -2.53
C LEU A 161 9.62 -2.36 -1.32
N LEU A 162 10.69 -1.64 -1.64
CA LEU A 162 11.47 -0.87 -0.70
C LEU A 162 11.70 0.54 -1.19
N GLU A 163 11.52 1.47 -0.26
CA GLU A 163 12.25 2.72 -0.15
C GLU A 163 13.11 2.73 1.12
#